data_AF-A0A124F414-F1
#
_entry.id   AF-A0A124F414-F1
#
_cell.length_a   1.000
_cell.length_b   1.000
_cell.length_c   1.000
_cell.angle_alpha   90.00
_cell.angle_beta   90.00
_cell.angle_gamma   90.00
#
_symmetry.space_group_name_H-M   'P 1'
#
loop_
_entity.id
_entity.type
_entity.pdbx_description
1 polymer ?
#
loop_
_entity_poly.entity_id
_entity_poly.type
_entity_poly.pdbx_seq_one_letter_code
_entity_poly.pdbx_strand_id
1 'polypeptide(L)'
;MRYFDMKKQIIIENIGLSMDGGTLVLKMKKEESIFYEVQFVQKNIFSSRSPMSQLPGSLVLNEKEVEIRSELEREILSEIRIAEFGMQLEESERESFKRIILEAIDFVESEDYMTIAKKVGRIKY
;
A
#
# COMPACT_ATOMS: atom_id res chain seq x y z
N MET A 1 -17.13 3.81 -34.86
CA MET A 1 -15.78 3.82 -34.27
C MET A 1 -15.99 3.75 -32.76
N ARG A 2 -15.79 2.58 -32.12
CA ARG A 2 -15.99 2.42 -30.68
C ARG A 2 -14.78 3.02 -29.97
N TYR A 3 -14.99 4.10 -29.23
CA TYR A 3 -14.04 4.55 -28.23
C TYR A 3 -13.96 3.45 -27.18
N PHE A 4 -12.91 2.63 -27.22
CA PHE A 4 -12.54 1.82 -26.07
C PHE A 4 -12.07 2.79 -25.01
N ASP A 5 -12.94 3.09 -24.06
CA ASP A 5 -12.57 3.68 -22.78
C ASP A 5 -11.75 2.60 -22.06
N MET A 6 -10.47 2.47 -22.41
CA MET A 6 -9.51 1.71 -21.63
C MET A 6 -9.39 2.45 -20.30
N LYS A 7 -10.30 2.15 -19.37
CA LYS A 7 -10.04 2.36 -17.95
C LYS A 7 -8.64 1.83 -17.72
N LYS A 8 -7.74 2.72 -17.30
CA LYS A 8 -6.34 2.38 -17.00
C LYS A 8 -6.36 1.11 -16.16
N GLN A 9 -5.95 -0.01 -16.75
CA GLN A 9 -6.00 -1.28 -16.05
C GLN A 9 -4.86 -1.28 -15.05
N ILE A 10 -5.21 -1.44 -13.79
CA ILE A 10 -4.29 -1.51 -12.66
C ILE A 10 -4.34 -2.93 -12.16
N ILE A 11 -3.18 -3.60 -12.12
CA ILE A 11 -3.07 -5.02 -11.78
C ILE A 11 -2.13 -5.16 -10.60
N ILE A 12 -2.55 -5.91 -9.58
CA ILE A 12 -1.68 -6.40 -8.50
C ILE A 12 -1.09 -7.72 -8.97
N GLU A 13 0.17 -7.70 -9.37
CA GLU A 13 0.90 -8.85 -9.91
C GLU A 13 1.36 -9.79 -8.79
N ASN A 14 1.74 -9.22 -7.65
CA ASN A 14 2.28 -9.98 -6.53
C ASN A 14 2.01 -9.28 -5.20
N ILE A 15 1.85 -10.08 -4.15
CA ILE A 15 1.60 -9.62 -2.79
C ILE A 15 2.61 -10.29 -1.87
N GLY A 16 3.46 -9.49 -1.26
CA GLY A 16 4.42 -9.91 -0.26
C GLY A 16 3.95 -9.54 1.14
N LEU A 17 4.06 -10.47 2.08
CA LEU A 17 3.99 -10.18 3.51
C LEU A 17 5.40 -10.33 4.07
N SER A 18 5.91 -9.25 4.65
CA SER A 18 7.26 -9.22 5.21
C SER A 18 7.36 -10.06 6.49
N MET A 19 8.57 -10.58 6.75
CA MET A 19 8.93 -11.31 7.97
C MET A 19 8.84 -10.48 9.25
N ASP A 20 8.78 -9.15 9.13
CA ASP A 20 8.50 -8.26 10.26
C ASP A 20 7.04 -8.37 10.77
N GLY A 21 6.23 -9.22 10.13
CA GLY A 21 4.92 -9.65 10.62
C GLY A 21 3.80 -8.65 10.38
N GLY A 22 4.03 -7.59 9.61
CA GLY A 22 3.01 -6.57 9.38
C GLY A 22 3.20 -5.67 8.18
N THR A 23 4.35 -5.72 7.47
CA THR A 23 4.52 -4.92 6.26
C THR A 23 3.94 -5.66 5.04
N LEU A 24 2.96 -5.05 4.39
CA LEU A 24 2.33 -5.52 3.17
C LEU A 24 2.97 -4.83 1.97
N VAL A 25 3.45 -5.62 1.00
CA VAL A 25 4.09 -5.13 -0.22
C VAL A 25 3.25 -5.54 -1.42
N LEU A 26 2.83 -4.56 -2.22
CA LEU A 26 2.07 -4.75 -3.44
C LEU A 26 2.94 -4.40 -4.64
N LYS A 27 3.16 -5.37 -5.53
CA LYS A 27 3.77 -5.11 -6.83
C LYS A 27 2.66 -4.86 -7.84
N MET A 28 2.62 -3.64 -8.34
CA MET A 28 1.55 -3.13 -9.18
C MET A 28 2.04 -2.87 -10.60
N LYS A 29 1.11 -3.04 -11.54
CA LYS A 29 1.32 -2.79 -12.97
C LYS A 29 0.19 -1.89 -13.49
N LYS A 30 0.54 -0.85 -14.23
CA LYS A 30 -0.39 0.08 -14.89
C LYS A 30 -0.09 0.13 -16.38
N GLU A 31 -1.13 0.03 -17.20
CA GLU A 31 -1.07 0.22 -18.67
C GLU A 31 0.05 -0.60 -19.34
N GLU A 32 0.10 -1.90 -19.07
CA GLU A 32 1.07 -2.90 -19.59
C GLU A 32 2.56 -2.63 -19.35
N SER A 33 2.96 -1.45 -18.86
CA SER A 33 4.33 -0.94 -19.02
C SER A 33 4.91 -0.31 -17.76
N ILE A 34 4.08 0.17 -16.84
CA ILE A 34 4.52 0.89 -15.65
C ILE A 34 4.42 -0.05 -14.45
N PHE A 35 5.58 -0.45 -13.92
CA PHE A 35 5.67 -1.21 -12.68
C PHE A 35 6.03 -0.30 -11.51
N TYR A 36 5.37 -0.51 -10.39
CA TYR A 36 5.63 0.23 -9.17
C TYR A 36 5.31 -0.65 -7.96
N GLU A 37 5.92 -0.30 -6.84
CA GLU A 37 5.74 -1.01 -5.58
C GLU A 37 5.12 -0.08 -4.55
N VAL A 38 4.06 -0.56 -3.90
CA VAL A 38 3.44 0.12 -2.77
C VAL A 38 3.65 -0.73 -1.52
N GLN A 39 4.19 -0.14 -0.46
CA GLN A 39 4.36 -0.81 0.82
C GLN A 39 3.52 -0.11 1.88
N PHE A 40 2.73 -0.91 2.61
CA PHE A 40 2.09 -0.52 3.86
C PHE A 40 2.95 -1.02 5.00
N VAL A 41 3.75 -0.14 5.59
CA VAL A 41 4.70 -0.48 6.66
C VAL A 41 3.94 -0.81 7.93
N GLN A 42 4.39 -1.85 8.64
CA GLN A 42 3.78 -2.32 9.87
C GLN A 42 3.47 -1.20 10.88
N LYS A 43 2.33 -1.32 11.54
CA LYS A 43 1.76 -0.30 12.44
C LYS A 43 2.42 -0.31 13.83
N ASN A 44 3.06 -1.42 14.21
CA ASN A 44 3.58 -1.63 15.55
C ASN A 44 4.94 -0.95 15.75
N ILE A 45 5.04 -0.16 16.82
CA ILE A 45 6.30 0.43 17.28
C ILE A 45 6.99 -0.60 18.17
N PHE A 46 7.91 -1.39 17.61
CA PHE A 46 8.74 -2.28 18.43
C PHE A 46 9.82 -1.47 19.17
N SER A 47 10.04 -1.81 20.44
CA SER A 47 11.06 -1.17 21.30
C SER A 47 12.50 -1.57 20.95
N SER A 48 12.69 -2.57 20.09
CA SER A 48 14.00 -3.01 19.64
C SER A 48 14.48 -2.15 18.47
N ARG A 49 15.63 -1.51 18.69
CA ARG A 49 16.38 -0.67 17.76
C ARG A 49 16.95 -1.45 16.56
N SER A 50 16.12 -2.18 15.83
CA SER A 50 16.52 -2.51 14.46
C SER A 50 16.54 -1.19 13.68
N PRO A 51 17.54 -0.92 12.83
CA PRO A 51 17.50 0.23 11.93
C PRO A 51 16.33 0.01 10.97
N MET A 52 15.14 0.43 11.39
CA MET A 52 13.96 0.49 10.53
C MET A 52 14.31 1.49 9.43
N SER A 53 14.47 1.00 8.20
CA SER A 53 14.70 1.84 7.03
C SER A 53 13.50 2.75 6.76
N GLN A 54 12.34 2.43 7.32
CA GLN A 54 11.07 3.14 7.15
C GLN A 54 10.34 3.24 8.49
N LEU A 55 9.65 4.36 8.70
CA LEU A 55 8.95 4.62 9.96
C LEU A 55 7.68 3.77 10.07
N PRO A 56 7.32 3.26 11.26
CA PRO A 56 6.09 2.48 11.44
C PRO A 56 4.84 3.19 10.94
N GLY A 57 3.95 2.42 10.32
CA GLY A 57 2.72 2.90 9.74
C GLY A 57 2.94 3.84 8.55
N SER A 58 4.05 3.75 7.81
CA SER A 58 4.24 4.52 6.58
C SER A 58 3.55 3.90 5.38
N LEU A 59 3.10 4.75 4.45
CA LEU A 59 2.81 4.38 3.07
C LEU A 59 4.04 4.72 2.23
N VAL A 60 4.56 3.77 1.46
CA VAL A 60 5.78 3.95 0.68
C VAL A 60 5.50 3.59 -0.77
N LEU A 61 5.93 4.44 -1.70
CA LEU A 61 5.88 4.23 -3.14
C LEU A 61 7.31 4.17 -3.68
N ASN A 62 7.71 3.04 -4.27
CA ASN A 62 9.05 2.84 -4.85
C ASN A 62 10.17 3.31 -3.89
N GLU A 63 10.17 2.76 -2.67
CA GLU A 63 11.12 3.06 -1.59
C GLU A 63 11.08 4.50 -1.04
N LYS A 64 10.18 5.35 -1.54
CA LYS A 64 9.98 6.72 -1.04
C LYS A 64 8.72 6.80 -0.21
N GLU A 65 8.86 7.36 0.98
CA GLU A 65 7.71 7.64 1.83
C GLU A 65 6.75 8.62 1.15
N VAL A 66 5.46 8.27 1.15
CA VAL A 66 4.38 9.11 0.65
C VAL A 66 3.96 10.08 1.73
N GLU A 67 3.83 11.35 1.37
CA GLU A 67 3.36 12.38 2.29
C GLU A 67 1.94 12.10 2.77
N ILE A 68 1.75 12.21 4.08
CA ILE A 68 0.49 11.93 4.77
C ILE A 68 -0.59 12.91 4.31
N ARG A 69 -1.77 12.38 3.96
CA ARG A 69 -2.92 13.16 3.48
C ARG A 69 -2.68 13.95 2.19
N SER A 70 -1.61 13.62 1.45
CA SER A 70 -1.32 14.22 0.15
C SER A 70 -2.30 13.75 -0.94
N GLU A 71 -2.32 14.46 -2.08
CA GLU A 71 -3.06 14.02 -3.27
C GLU A 71 -2.51 12.68 -3.79
N LEU A 72 -1.19 12.48 -3.73
CA LEU A 72 -0.53 11.24 -4.14
C LEU A 72 -0.98 10.05 -3.27
N GLU A 73 -1.09 10.23 -1.94
CA GLU A 73 -1.64 9.20 -1.05
C GLU A 73 -3.03 8.77 -1.51
N ARG A 74 -3.92 9.73 -1.78
CA ARG A 74 -5.30 9.44 -2.22
C ARG A 74 -5.35 8.75 -3.57
N GLU A 75 -4.49 9.14 -4.52
CA GLU A 75 -4.41 8.51 -5.83
C GLU A 75 -3.99 7.05 -5.69
N ILE A 76 -2.90 6.76 -4.97
CA ILE A 76 -2.41 5.39 -4.76
C ILE A 76 -3.48 4.51 -4.11
N LEU A 77 -4.13 4.97 -3.04
CA LEU A 77 -5.18 4.19 -2.38
C LEU A 77 -6.37 3.92 -3.30
N SER A 78 -6.79 4.92 -4.09
CA SER A 78 -7.87 4.76 -5.07
C SER A 78 -7.51 3.76 -6.16
N GLU A 79 -6.27 3.79 -6.65
CA GLU A 79 -5.75 2.84 -7.62
C GLU A 79 -5.77 1.41 -7.09
N ILE A 80 -5.32 1.19 -5.85
CA ILE A 80 -5.31 -0.14 -5.22
C ILE A 80 -6.74 -0.67 -5.05
N ARG A 81 -7.71 0.19 -4.69
CA ARG A 81 -9.12 -0.22 -4.50
C ARG A 81 -9.76 -0.75 -5.78
N ILE A 82 -9.38 -0.23 -6.94
CA ILE A 82 -9.91 -0.65 -8.25
C ILE A 82 -9.02 -1.66 -8.95
N ALA A 83 -7.87 -2.00 -8.39
CA ALA A 83 -6.91 -2.88 -9.02
C ALA A 83 -7.44 -4.32 -9.09
N GLU A 84 -7.16 -4.96 -10.21
CA GLU A 84 -7.47 -6.37 -10.43
C GLU A 84 -6.30 -7.24 -9.95
N PHE A 85 -6.59 -8.46 -9.50
CA PHE A 85 -5.53 -9.41 -9.17
C PHE A 85 -5.01 -10.07 -10.44
N GLY A 86 -3.68 -10.08 -10.61
CA GLY A 86 -3.01 -10.73 -11.72
C GLY A 86 -3.25 -12.24 -11.74
N MET A 87 -3.06 -12.86 -12.91
CA MET A 87 -3.29 -14.29 -13.11
C MET A 87 -2.38 -15.19 -12.25
N GLN A 88 -1.28 -14.65 -11.74
CA GLN A 88 -0.31 -15.39 -10.93
C GLN A 88 -0.78 -15.64 -9.48
N LEU A 89 -1.84 -14.95 -9.03
CA LEU A 89 -2.41 -15.11 -7.69
C LEU A 89 -3.53 -16.15 -7.71
N GLU A 90 -3.42 -17.17 -6.85
CA GLU A 90 -4.43 -18.22 -6.71
C GLU A 90 -5.78 -17.63 -6.31
N GLU A 91 -6.85 -18.09 -6.96
CA GLU A 91 -8.21 -17.59 -6.74
C GLU A 91 -8.68 -17.77 -5.28
N SER A 92 -8.25 -18.86 -4.64
CA SER A 92 -8.51 -19.19 -3.23
C SER A 92 -7.93 -18.17 -2.26
N GLU A 93 -6.82 -17.51 -2.61
CA GLU A 93 -6.11 -16.55 -1.75
C GLU A 93 -6.55 -15.10 -1.98
N ARG A 94 -7.14 -14.80 -3.16
CA ARG A 94 -7.54 -13.43 -3.55
C ARG A 94 -8.46 -12.77 -2.55
N GLU A 95 -9.44 -13.50 -2.01
CA GLU A 95 -10.36 -12.94 -1.02
C GLU A 95 -9.67 -12.59 0.30
N SER A 96 -8.73 -13.44 0.75
CA SER A 96 -7.91 -13.17 1.93
C SER A 96 -7.02 -11.94 1.73
N PHE A 97 -6.34 -11.87 0.58
CA PHE A 97 -5.51 -10.72 0.24
C PHE A 97 -6.30 -9.43 0.09
N LYS A 98 -7.48 -9.50 -0.52
CA LYS A 98 -8.39 -8.34 -0.65
C LYS A 98 -8.75 -7.79 0.72
N ARG A 99 -9.05 -8.64 1.70
CA ARG A 99 -9.32 -8.21 3.08
C ARG A 99 -8.11 -7.53 3.70
N ILE A 100 -6.93 -8.14 3.61
CA ILE A 100 -5.68 -7.58 4.17
C ILE A 100 -5.36 -6.21 3.54
N ILE A 101 -5.52 -6.08 2.22
CA ILE A 101 -5.32 -4.81 1.51
C ILE A 101 -6.31 -3.76 1.98
N LEU A 102 -7.60 -4.09 2.07
CA LEU A 102 -8.62 -3.15 2.54
C LEU A 102 -8.36 -2.70 3.98
N GLU A 103 -7.97 -3.61 4.88
CA GLU A 103 -7.59 -3.26 6.25
C GLU A 103 -6.35 -2.36 6.33
N ALA A 104 -5.42 -2.50 5.37
CA ALA A 104 -4.26 -1.62 5.27
C ALA A 104 -4.66 -0.21 4.79
N ILE A 105 -5.53 -0.13 3.79
CA ILE A 105 -6.07 1.14 3.29
C ILE A 105 -6.90 1.85 4.36
N ASP A 106 -7.84 1.14 4.99
CA ASP A 106 -8.72 1.70 6.02
C ASP A 106 -7.90 2.23 7.20
N PHE A 107 -6.79 1.57 7.54
CA PHE A 107 -5.85 2.10 8.51
C PHE A 107 -5.20 3.41 8.04
N VAL A 108 -4.65 3.47 6.83
CA VAL A 108 -4.03 4.71 6.31
C VAL A 108 -5.05 5.86 6.35
N GLU A 109 -6.31 5.60 6.01
CA GLU A 109 -7.39 6.59 6.06
C GLU A 109 -7.86 6.94 7.48
N SER A 110 -7.58 6.13 8.49
CA SER A 110 -8.03 6.32 9.86
C SER A 110 -7.32 7.46 10.63
N GLU A 111 -7.90 7.87 11.75
CA GLU A 111 -7.26 8.77 12.73
C GLU A 111 -6.11 8.07 13.49
N ASP A 112 -6.10 6.74 13.54
CA ASP A 112 -5.02 5.98 14.19
C ASP A 112 -3.71 6.14 13.42
N TYR A 113 -3.77 6.24 12.08
CA TYR A 113 -2.61 6.57 11.25
C TYR A 113 -2.00 7.92 11.62
N MET A 114 -2.84 8.94 11.82
CA MET A 114 -2.40 10.26 12.27
C MET A 114 -1.76 10.19 13.66
N THR A 115 -2.34 9.38 14.55
CA THR A 115 -1.83 9.19 15.91
C THR A 115 -0.44 8.53 15.90
N ILE A 116 -0.26 7.47 15.10
CA ILE A 116 1.04 6.79 14.95
C ILE A 116 2.06 7.72 14.29
N ALA A 117 1.68 8.39 13.21
CA ALA A 117 2.55 9.33 12.51
C ALA A 117 3.08 10.45 13.42
N LYS A 118 2.24 10.98 14.31
CA LYS A 118 2.66 11.95 15.34
C LYS A 118 3.63 11.32 16.35
N LYS A 119 3.33 10.10 16.85
CA LYS A 119 4.19 9.39 17.82
C LYS A 119 5.58 9.10 17.28
N VAL A 120 5.69 8.78 15.99
CA VAL A 120 6.97 8.44 15.35
C VAL A 120 7.63 9.63 14.62
N GLY A 121 7.09 10.84 14.80
CA GLY A 121 7.72 12.09 14.34
C GLY A 121 7.57 12.40 12.85
N ARG A 122 6.65 11.74 12.14
CA ARG A 122 6.35 11.98 10.71
C ARG A 122 5.56 13.25 10.47
N ILE A 123 4.83 13.71 11.49
CA ILE A 123 4.11 14.98 11.49
C ILE A 123 4.72 15.84 12.61
N LYS A 124 5.18 17.04 12.26
CA LYS A 124 5.68 18.02 13.23
C LYS A 124 4.54 18.95 13.67
N TYR A 125 4.62 19.42 14.92
CA TYR A 125 3.73 20.44 15.50
C TYR A 125 4.01 21.82 14.90
#